data_AF-A0A7C3GC20-F1
#
_entry.id   AF-A0A7C3GC20-F1
#
_cell.length_a   1.000
_cell.length_b   1.000
_cell.length_c   1.000
_cell.angle_alpha   90.00
_cell.angle_beta   90.00
_cell.angle_gamma   90.00
#
_symmetry.space_group_name_H-M   'P 1'
#
loop_
_entity.id
_entity.type
_entity.pdbx_description
1 polymer ?
#
loop_
_entity_poly.entity_id
_entity_poly.type
_entity_poly.pdbx_seq_one_letter_code
_entity_poly.pdbx_strand_id
1 'polypeptide(L)'
;HPWQAFFIMPVFALANAGIEIGGGFLETLTERAALGVILGLVIGKQVGVTLFSLLVVKMGWAALPTGVTWKHIYGVSWLAGIGFTMSLFIANLAFQDEAHLLMAKGGILVASLIAGVAGYFLLRRWIGKPSPESAA
;
A
#
# COMPACT_ATOMS: atom_id res chain seq x y z
N HIS A 1 1.68 -20.93 7.90
CA HIS A 1 2.41 -19.66 7.92
C HIS A 1 3.70 -19.64 7.09
N PRO A 2 4.71 -20.52 7.31
CA PRO A 2 6.01 -20.38 6.62
C PRO A 2 5.90 -20.61 5.11
N TRP A 3 5.14 -21.64 4.68
CA TRP A 3 4.92 -21.91 3.25
C TRP A 3 4.28 -20.74 2.50
N GLN A 4 3.33 -20.04 3.13
CA GLN A 4 2.68 -18.89 2.51
C GLN A 4 3.66 -17.73 2.32
N ALA A 5 4.41 -17.40 3.37
CA ALA A 5 5.33 -16.26 3.36
C ALA A 5 6.58 -16.49 2.50
N PHE A 6 7.14 -17.71 2.51
CA PHE A 6 8.44 -18.01 1.89
C PHE A 6 8.36 -18.74 0.55
N PHE A 7 7.21 -19.32 0.19
CA PHE A 7 7.06 -20.03 -1.08
C PHE A 7 5.94 -19.42 -1.94
N ILE A 8 4.71 -19.42 -1.43
CA ILE A 8 3.54 -19.02 -2.24
C ILE A 8 3.63 -17.55 -2.65
N MET A 9 3.89 -16.64 -1.71
CA MET A 9 3.93 -15.20 -1.98
C MET A 9 5.07 -14.81 -2.94
N PRO A 10 6.32 -15.30 -2.77
CA PRO A 10 7.38 -15.05 -3.74
C PRO A 10 7.08 -15.59 -5.14
N VAL A 11 6.57 -16.82 -5.26
CA VAL A 11 6.21 -17.42 -6.56
C VAL A 11 5.09 -16.63 -7.23
N PHE A 12 4.06 -16.25 -6.48
CA PHE A 12 2.96 -15.42 -6.97
C PHE A 12 3.46 -14.07 -7.49
N ALA A 13 4.31 -13.40 -6.71
CA ALA A 13 4.88 -12.12 -7.07
C ALA A 13 5.71 -12.22 -8.35
N LEU A 14 6.59 -13.22 -8.48
CA LEU A 14 7.40 -13.42 -9.68
C LEU A 14 6.54 -13.72 -10.92
N ALA A 15 5.50 -14.55 -10.79
CA ALA A 15 4.61 -14.89 -11.89
C ALA A 15 3.74 -13.72 -12.37
N ASN A 16 3.38 -12.78 -11.48
CA ASN A 16 2.41 -11.73 -11.78
C ASN A 16 2.99 -10.34 -11.94
N ALA A 17 4.16 -10.06 -11.35
CA ALA A 17 4.80 -8.76 -11.39
C ALA A 17 5.74 -8.58 -12.60
N GLY A 18 5.87 -9.59 -13.48
CA GLY A 18 6.65 -9.50 -14.71
C GLY A 18 6.09 -8.44 -15.65
N ILE A 19 6.53 -7.20 -15.48
CA ILE A 19 6.22 -6.04 -16.33
C ILE A 19 7.49 -5.67 -17.07
N GLU A 20 7.38 -5.48 -18.38
CA GLU A 20 8.48 -4.97 -19.19
C GLU A 20 8.71 -3.48 -18.88
N ILE A 21 9.82 -3.17 -18.21
CA ILE A 21 10.24 -1.80 -17.96
C ILE A 21 11.13 -1.37 -19.13
N GLY A 22 10.50 -0.75 -20.14
CA GLY A 22 11.16 -0.27 -21.35
C GLY A 22 10.82 1.19 -21.68
N GLY A 23 11.16 1.63 -22.89
CA GLY A 23 10.99 3.02 -23.34
C GLY A 23 9.55 3.56 -23.26
N GLY A 24 8.53 2.69 -23.27
CA GLY A 24 7.10 3.06 -23.15
C GLY A 24 6.51 2.98 -21.73
N PHE A 25 7.31 2.64 -20.72
CA PHE A 25 6.78 2.45 -19.35
C PHE A 25 6.22 3.74 -18.76
N LEU A 26 6.86 4.89 -19.00
CA LEU A 26 6.36 6.18 -18.52
C LEU A 26 5.03 6.57 -19.16
N GLU A 27 4.86 6.30 -20.45
CA GLU A 27 3.61 6.55 -21.17
C GLU A 27 2.49 5.67 -20.60
N THR A 28 2.80 4.40 -20.34
CA THR A 28 1.90 3.43 -19.68
C THR A 28 1.41 3.92 -18.31
N LEU A 29 2.24 4.65 -17.56
CA LEU A 29 1.86 5.21 -16.25
C LEU A 29 0.95 6.43 -16.35
N THR A 30 0.96 7.13 -17.47
CA THR A 30 0.06 8.27 -17.72
C THR A 30 -1.33 7.85 -18.20
N GLU A 31 -1.50 6.56 -18.50
CA GLU A 31 -2.79 6.01 -18.90
C GLU A 31 -3.79 5.97 -17.74
N ARG A 32 -5.07 6.07 -18.09
CA ARG A 32 -6.16 6.22 -17.13
C ARG A 32 -6.23 5.07 -16.13
N ALA A 33 -5.99 3.85 -16.58
CA ALA A 33 -6.00 2.66 -15.74
C ALA A 33 -4.87 2.72 -14.68
N ALA A 34 -3.65 3.07 -15.10
CA ALA A 34 -2.51 3.21 -14.20
C ALA A 34 -2.73 4.34 -13.19
N LEU A 35 -3.15 5.52 -13.65
CA LEU A 35 -3.42 6.66 -12.78
C LEU A 35 -4.54 6.39 -11.78
N GLY A 36 -5.64 5.74 -12.21
CA GLY A 36 -6.74 5.36 -11.33
C GLY A 36 -6.28 4.43 -10.20
N VAL A 37 -5.43 3.45 -10.53
CA VAL A 37 -4.82 2.55 -9.54
C VAL A 37 -3.88 3.32 -8.60
N ILE A 38 -3.00 4.18 -9.12
CA ILE A 38 -2.04 4.93 -8.31
C ILE A 38 -2.78 5.83 -7.32
N LEU A 39 -3.73 6.62 -7.79
CA LEU A 39 -4.50 7.52 -6.95
C LEU A 39 -5.38 6.75 -5.97
N GLY A 40 -6.00 5.64 -6.39
CA GLY A 40 -6.82 4.79 -5.55
C GLY A 40 -6.03 4.16 -4.39
N LEU A 41 -4.82 3.66 -4.66
CA LEU A 41 -3.97 3.05 -3.63
C LEU A 41 -3.31 4.10 -2.73
N VAL A 42 -2.75 5.16 -3.31
CA VAL A 42 -2.02 6.17 -2.52
C VAL A 42 -3.00 7.04 -1.74
N ILE A 43 -3.91 7.73 -2.44
CA ILE A 43 -4.84 8.69 -1.83
C ILE A 43 -5.99 7.96 -1.14
N GLY A 44 -6.57 6.95 -1.79
CA GLY A 44 -7.72 6.23 -1.23
C GLY A 44 -7.40 5.56 0.10
N LYS A 45 -6.21 4.96 0.26
CA LYS A 45 -5.79 4.36 1.54
C LYS A 45 -5.44 5.42 2.59
N GLN A 46 -4.76 6.51 2.21
CA GLN A 46 -4.49 7.62 3.11
C GLN A 46 -5.78 8.16 3.72
N VAL A 47 -6.70 8.57 2.84
CA VAL A 47 -7.95 9.22 3.24
C VAL A 47 -8.84 8.22 3.95
N GLY A 48 -9.03 7.02 3.39
CA GLY A 48 -9.90 6.00 3.96
C GLY A 48 -9.49 5.59 5.36
N VAL A 49 -8.23 5.16 5.55
CA VAL A 49 -7.76 4.71 6.87
C VAL A 49 -7.82 5.86 7.89
N THR A 50 -7.29 7.03 7.54
CA THR A 50 -7.24 8.15 8.48
C THR A 50 -8.64 8.64 8.86
N LEU A 51 -9.53 8.80 7.87
CA LEU A 51 -10.89 9.30 8.10
C LEU A 51 -11.71 8.32 8.93
N PHE A 52 -11.73 7.03 8.58
CA PHE A 52 -12.50 6.05 9.34
C PHE A 52 -11.95 5.85 10.74
N SER A 53 -10.63 5.83 10.93
CA SER A 53 -10.04 5.83 12.28
C SER A 53 -10.45 7.07 13.08
N LEU A 54 -10.46 8.25 12.47
CA LEU A 54 -10.92 9.48 13.10
C LEU A 54 -12.39 9.44 13.49
N LEU A 55 -13.26 8.94 12.61
CA LEU A 55 -14.69 8.84 12.88
C LEU A 55 -14.96 7.89 14.05
N VAL A 56 -14.38 6.69 14.04
CA VAL A 56 -14.61 5.69 15.09
C VAL A 56 -14.08 6.18 16.45
N VAL A 57 -12.92 6.84 16.47
CA VAL A 57 -12.39 7.42 17.71
C VAL A 57 -13.24 8.60 18.19
N LYS A 58 -13.70 9.47 17.28
CA LYS A 58 -14.55 10.62 17.63
C LYS A 58 -15.93 10.22 18.12
N MET A 59 -16.47 9.10 17.63
CA MET A 59 -17.74 8.51 18.09
C MET A 59 -17.61 7.79 19.44
N GLY A 60 -16.39 7.66 19.98
CA GLY A 60 -16.15 6.94 21.24
C GLY A 60 -16.24 5.41 21.12
N TRP A 61 -16.26 4.87 19.89
CA TRP A 61 -16.31 3.43 19.65
C TRP A 61 -14.95 2.75 19.75
N ALA A 62 -13.86 3.53 19.65
CA ALA A 62 -12.50 3.06 19.87
C ALA A 62 -11.65 4.18 20.49
N ALA A 63 -10.52 3.80 21.07
CA ALA A 63 -9.48 4.72 21.53
C ALA A 63 -8.15 4.40 20.86
N LEU A 64 -7.27 5.40 20.74
CA LEU A 64 -5.90 5.15 20.30
C LEU A 64 -5.16 4.31 21.35
N PRO A 65 -4.38 3.30 20.95
CA PRO A 65 -3.57 2.53 21.89
C PRO A 65 -2.54 3.39 22.62
N THR A 66 -2.09 2.94 23.79
CA THR A 66 -1.07 3.60 24.59
C THR A 66 0.21 3.82 23.76
N GLY A 67 0.73 5.04 23.74
CA GLY A 67 1.92 5.40 22.96
C GLY A 67 1.68 5.66 21.47
N VAL A 68 0.47 5.42 20.95
CA VAL A 68 0.11 5.71 19.55
C VAL A 68 -0.46 7.12 19.44
N THR A 69 -0.07 7.83 18.38
CA THR A 69 -0.51 9.19 18.09
C THR A 69 -1.13 9.23 16.70
N TRP A 70 -1.88 10.29 16.37
CA TRP A 70 -2.43 10.48 15.02
C TRP A 70 -1.37 10.48 13.91
N LYS A 71 -0.12 10.87 14.23
CA LYS A 71 1.01 10.78 13.30
C LYS A 71 1.34 9.33 12.96
N HIS A 72 1.30 8.43 13.94
CA HIS A 72 1.48 7.00 13.71
C HIS A 72 0.35 6.42 12.83
N ILE A 73 -0.91 6.79 13.11
CA ILE A 73 -2.05 6.36 12.29
C ILE A 73 -1.89 6.80 10.83
N TYR A 74 -1.54 8.07 10.62
CA TYR A 74 -1.27 8.59 9.28
C TYR A 74 -0.06 7.91 8.62
N GLY A 75 1.02 7.64 9.35
CA GLY A 75 2.16 6.88 8.82
C GLY A 75 1.77 5.45 8.41
N VAL A 76 0.93 4.78 9.19
CA VAL A 76 0.41 3.43 8.89
C VAL A 76 -0.55 3.45 7.70
N SER A 77 -1.32 4.53 7.48
CA SER A 77 -2.17 4.62 6.29
C SER A 77 -1.37 4.63 4.98
N TRP A 78 -0.11 5.10 4.99
CA TRP A 78 0.83 4.94 3.88
C TRP A 78 1.20 3.48 3.67
N LEU A 79 1.55 2.75 4.72
CA LEU A 79 1.84 1.32 4.60
C LEU A 79 0.63 0.50 4.13
N ALA A 80 -0.59 0.89 4.53
CA ALA A 80 -1.82 0.27 4.02
C ALA A 80 -2.05 0.50 2.51
N GLY A 81 -1.33 1.46 1.91
CA GLY A 81 -1.23 1.73 0.48
C GLY A 81 -0.41 0.70 -0.30
N ILE A 82 0.36 -0.17 0.37
CA ILE A 82 1.18 -1.19 -0.28
C ILE A 82 0.27 -2.33 -0.75
N GLY A 83 -0.31 -2.15 -1.95
CA GLY A 83 -1.25 -3.09 -2.54
C GLY A 83 -0.60 -4.34 -3.14
N PHE A 84 0.66 -4.23 -3.59
CA PHE A 84 1.46 -5.23 -4.32
C PHE A 84 0.71 -6.53 -4.66
N THR A 85 0.86 -7.60 -3.88
CA THR A 85 0.31 -8.92 -4.25
C THR A 85 -1.22 -8.98 -4.28
N MET A 86 -1.92 -8.37 -3.33
CA MET A 86 -3.39 -8.39 -3.31
C MET A 86 -3.96 -7.55 -4.45
N SER A 87 -3.36 -6.40 -4.74
CA SER A 87 -3.78 -5.57 -5.87
C SER A 87 -3.45 -6.22 -7.22
N LEU A 88 -2.31 -6.91 -7.35
CA LEU A 88 -1.99 -7.68 -8.56
C LEU A 88 -3.02 -8.79 -8.77
N PHE A 89 -3.40 -9.50 -7.71
CA PHE A 89 -4.44 -10.51 -7.78
C PHE A 89 -5.78 -9.93 -8.24
N ILE A 90 -6.23 -8.82 -7.61
CA ILE A 90 -7.48 -8.15 -7.99
C ILE A 90 -7.42 -7.61 -9.41
N ALA A 91 -6.29 -7.08 -9.87
CA ALA A 91 -6.15 -6.60 -11.25
C ALA A 91 -6.33 -7.72 -12.27
N ASN A 92 -5.72 -8.90 -12.04
CA ASN A 92 -5.88 -10.07 -12.91
C ASN A 92 -7.35 -10.57 -12.96
N LEU A 93 -8.13 -10.35 -11.90
CA LEU A 93 -9.57 -10.67 -11.89
C LEU A 93 -10.43 -9.59 -12.55
N ALA A 94 -10.03 -8.32 -12.43
CA ALA A 94 -10.82 -7.17 -12.85
C ALA A 94 -10.66 -6.82 -14.33
N PHE A 95 -9.47 -6.99 -14.89
CA PHE A 95 -9.17 -6.61 -16.28
C PHE A 95 -9.07 -7.84 -17.18
N GLN A 96 -9.96 -7.88 -18.18
CA GLN A 96 -9.95 -8.91 -19.23
C GLN A 96 -9.00 -8.53 -20.38
N ASP A 97 -8.81 -7.23 -20.61
CA ASP A 97 -7.91 -6.71 -21.63
C ASP A 97 -6.47 -6.67 -21.11
N GLU A 98 -5.55 -7.28 -21.86
CA GLU A 98 -4.14 -7.40 -21.47
C GLU A 98 -3.42 -6.05 -21.38
N ALA A 99 -3.77 -5.08 -22.22
CA ALA A 99 -3.14 -3.76 -22.21
C ALA A 99 -3.53 -2.99 -20.94
N HIS A 100 -4.81 -3.00 -20.56
CA HIS A 100 -5.28 -2.42 -19.31
C HIS A 100 -4.70 -3.13 -18.08
N LEU A 101 -4.57 -4.45 -18.13
CA LEU A 101 -3.94 -5.22 -17.06
C LEU A 101 -2.46 -4.81 -16.89
N LEU A 102 -1.71 -4.67 -17.98
CA LEU A 102 -0.32 -4.21 -17.96
C LEU A 102 -0.20 -2.82 -17.32
N MET A 103 -1.04 -1.87 -17.73
CA MET A 103 -1.11 -0.52 -17.16
C MET A 103 -1.42 -0.55 -15.65
N ALA A 104 -2.42 -1.35 -15.25
CA ALA A 104 -2.80 -1.50 -13.86
C ALA A 104 -1.67 -2.10 -13.01
N LYS A 105 -1.00 -3.16 -13.50
CA LYS A 105 0.17 -3.75 -12.85
C LYS A 105 1.27 -2.71 -12.66
N GLY A 106 1.55 -1.89 -13.67
CA GLY A 106 2.55 -0.82 -13.60
C GLY A 106 2.19 0.21 -12.52
N GLY A 107 0.92 0.64 -12.51
CA GLY A 107 0.39 1.53 -11.48
C GLY A 107 0.50 0.94 -10.06
N ILE A 108 0.23 -0.36 -9.87
CA ILE A 108 0.35 -1.04 -8.57
C ILE A 108 1.79 -1.00 -8.07
N LEU A 109 2.78 -1.26 -8.93
CA LEU A 109 4.19 -1.24 -8.54
C LEU A 109 4.62 0.16 -8.09
N VAL A 110 4.29 1.18 -8.89
CA VAL A 110 4.62 2.57 -8.59
C VAL A 110 3.93 3.03 -7.31
N ALA A 111 2.64 2.74 -7.17
CA ALA A 111 1.88 3.08 -5.97
C ALA A 111 2.45 2.42 -4.72
N SER A 112 2.79 1.12 -4.80
CA SER A 112 3.35 0.36 -3.68
C SER A 112 4.73 0.89 -3.27
N LEU A 113 5.55 1.30 -4.24
CA LEU A 113 6.84 1.93 -3.98
C LEU A 113 6.68 3.28 -3.29
N ILE A 114 5.82 4.16 -3.83
CA ILE A 114 5.51 5.47 -3.22
C ILE A 114 4.99 5.27 -1.79
N ALA A 115 4.03 4.37 -1.61
CA ALA A 115 3.42 4.03 -0.33
C ALA A 115 4.45 3.53 0.70
N GLY A 116 5.30 2.58 0.29
CA GLY A 116 6.35 2.02 1.14
C GLY A 116 7.41 3.03 1.54
N VAL A 117 7.91 3.82 0.58
CA VAL A 117 8.95 4.84 0.82
C VAL A 117 8.41 5.94 1.72
N ALA A 118 7.25 6.52 1.39
CA ALA A 118 6.65 7.59 2.18
C ALA A 118 6.29 7.09 3.60
N GLY A 119 5.64 5.93 3.71
CA GLY A 119 5.29 5.33 5.00
C GLY A 119 6.51 5.05 5.86
N TYR A 120 7.58 4.50 5.28
CA TYR A 120 8.85 4.29 5.98
C TYR A 120 9.43 5.59 6.54
N PHE A 121 9.56 6.63 5.72
CA PHE A 121 10.16 7.89 6.18
C PHE A 121 9.30 8.62 7.22
N LEU A 122 7.97 8.62 7.05
CA LEU A 122 7.05 9.23 8.00
C LEU A 122 7.11 8.52 9.35
N LEU A 123 7.02 7.18 9.36
CA LEU A 123 7.08 6.40 10.59
C LEU A 123 8.45 6.44 11.23
N ARG A 124 9.54 6.37 10.47
CA ARG A 124 10.90 6.51 10.99
C ARG A 124 11.11 7.83 11.72
N ARG A 125 10.47 8.91 11.26
CA ARG A 125 10.57 10.23 11.91
C ARG A 125 9.73 10.33 13.18
N TRP A 126 8.64 9.56 13.29
CA TRP A 126 7.63 9.74 14.34
C TRP A 126 7.60 8.64 15.39
N ILE A 127 8.14 7.47 15.10
CA ILE A 127 8.42 6.43 16.09
C ILE A 127 9.55 6.97 16.98
N GLY A 128 9.18 7.45 18.16
CA GLY A 128 10.12 7.76 19.23
C GLY A 128 10.84 6.50 19.69
N LYS A 129 12.03 6.65 20.30
CA LYS A 129 12.77 5.53 20.88
C LYS A 129 11.83 4.74 21.83
N PRO A 130 11.84 3.41 21.80
CA PRO A 130 10.99 2.62 22.70
C PRO A 130 11.26 3.06 24.15
N SER A 131 10.19 3.30 24.92
CA SER A 131 10.34 3.54 26.35
C SER A 131 10.89 2.26 27.00
N PRO A 132 11.74 2.36 28.04
CA PRO A 132 12.31 1.20 28.74
C PRO A 132 11.27 0.22 29.29
N GLU A 133 10.03 0.68 29.47
CA GLU A 133 8.90 -0.06 30.03
C GLU A 133 8.31 -1.10 29.05
N SER A 134 8.59 -1.00 27.74
CA SER A 134 8.17 -2.00 26.73
C SER A 134 9.07 -3.24 26.68
N ALA A 135 10.14 -3.28 27.47
CA ALA A 135 11.13 -4.36 27.51
C ALA A 135 11.10 -5.22 28.79
N ALA A 136 10.11 -4.97 29.67
CA ALA A 136 9.84 -5.75 30.89
C ALA A 136 8.53 -6.53 30.71
#